data_AF-A0A383APB3-F1
#
_entry.id   AF-A0A383APB3-F1
#
_cell.length_a   1.000
_cell.length_b   1.000
_cell.length_c   1.000
_cell.angle_alpha   90.00
_cell.angle_beta   90.00
_cell.angle_gamma   90.00
#
_symmetry.space_group_name_H-M   'P 1'
#
loop_
_entity.id
_entity.type
_entity.pdbx_description
1 polymer ?
#
loop_
_entity_poly.entity_id
_entity_poly.type
_entity_poly.pdbx_seq_one_letter_code
_entity_poly.pdbx_strand_id
1 'polypeptide(L)'
;MVRTLVLTVDRDNDLGVKAGIRGPVIGRKPTLTAALRLGIADPEESDTNAILGALHHHDRLVENAQGNDEIEIALLTGDVRVGPRSDRAIAMQLDEVIQEFQPDSAVLVTDGADDEASLPIITSRVRVDHVEKVIVR
;
A
#
# COMPACT_ATOMS: atom_id res chain seq x y z
N MET A 1 -2.83 17.05 14.79
CA MET A 1 -3.41 15.72 14.66
C MET A 1 -3.91 15.63 13.24
N VAL A 2 -3.00 15.22 12.39
CA VAL A 2 -3.27 14.79 11.04
C VAL A 2 -3.04 13.29 11.02
N ARG A 3 -3.96 12.55 10.39
CA ARG A 3 -3.85 11.12 10.19
C ARG A 3 -3.39 10.84 8.78
N THR A 4 -2.17 10.36 8.62
CA THR A 4 -1.58 10.08 7.30
C THR A 4 -1.46 8.60 7.07
N LEU A 5 -2.07 8.10 6.00
CA LEU A 5 -1.97 6.72 5.56
C LEU A 5 -0.89 6.59 4.48
N VAL A 6 0.16 5.82 4.74
CA VAL A 6 1.07 5.37 3.69
C VAL A 6 0.47 4.13 3.04
N LEU A 7 0.20 4.20 1.75
CA LEU A 7 -0.49 3.16 1.01
C LEU A 7 0.41 2.60 -0.09
N THR A 8 0.40 1.29 -0.25
CA THR A 8 0.95 0.62 -1.43
C THR A 8 -0.07 -0.39 -1.93
N VAL A 9 -0.04 -0.70 -3.22
CA VAL A 9 -1.03 -1.52 -3.91
C VAL A 9 -0.30 -2.53 -4.77
N ASP A 10 -0.66 -3.79 -4.64
CA ASP A 10 -0.30 -4.88 -5.56
C ASP A 10 -1.58 -5.21 -6.35
N ARG A 11 -1.69 -4.68 -7.56
CA ARG A 11 -2.94 -4.73 -8.33
C ARG A 11 -3.22 -6.09 -8.98
N ASP A 12 -2.20 -6.83 -9.38
CA ASP A 12 -2.33 -8.15 -9.99
C ASP A 12 -2.20 -9.32 -8.99
N ASN A 13 -2.09 -8.99 -7.70
CA ASN A 13 -2.19 -9.91 -6.58
C ASN A 13 -1.03 -10.91 -6.52
N ASP A 14 0.18 -10.45 -6.82
CA ASP A 14 1.40 -11.24 -6.71
C ASP A 14 1.72 -11.61 -5.25
N LEU A 15 1.35 -10.77 -4.27
CA LEU A 15 1.40 -11.16 -2.85
C LEU A 15 0.49 -12.35 -2.54
N GLY A 16 -0.71 -12.36 -3.12
CA GLY A 16 -1.66 -13.43 -2.93
C GLY A 16 -1.20 -14.73 -3.57
N VAL A 17 -0.63 -14.65 -4.78
CA VAL A 17 -0.20 -15.81 -5.57
C VAL A 17 1.13 -16.37 -5.08
N LYS A 18 2.15 -15.52 -4.92
CA LYS A 18 3.53 -15.92 -4.65
C LYS A 18 3.79 -16.07 -3.16
N ALA A 19 3.27 -15.15 -2.34
CA ALA A 19 3.50 -15.15 -0.90
C ALA A 19 2.35 -15.76 -0.08
N GLY A 20 1.17 -15.99 -0.66
CA GLY A 20 -0.01 -16.51 0.04
C GLY A 20 -0.59 -15.54 1.06
N ILE A 21 -0.45 -14.24 0.83
CA ILE A 21 -0.89 -13.15 1.71
C ILE A 21 -2.15 -12.53 1.15
N ARG A 22 -3.17 -12.35 2.00
CA ARG A 22 -4.42 -11.69 1.61
C ARG A 22 -4.45 -10.30 2.22
N GLY A 23 -4.82 -9.30 1.43
CA GLY A 23 -5.04 -7.94 1.90
C GLY A 23 -6.45 -7.72 2.50
N PRO A 24 -6.65 -6.57 3.17
CA PRO A 24 -5.63 -5.55 3.41
C PRO A 24 -4.64 -6.00 4.47
N VAL A 25 -3.36 -5.64 4.29
CA VAL A 25 -2.33 -5.80 5.32
C VAL A 25 -2.13 -4.43 5.96
N ILE A 26 -2.54 -4.29 7.22
CA ILE A 26 -2.50 -3.03 7.96
C ILE A 26 -1.43 -3.13 9.04
N GLY A 27 -0.65 -2.06 9.22
CA GLY A 27 0.37 -1.99 10.25
C GLY A 27 1.77 -2.29 9.74
N ARG A 28 2.76 -1.58 10.30
CA ARG A 28 4.17 -1.71 9.92
C ARG A 28 4.72 -3.14 10.02
N LYS A 29 4.42 -3.87 11.10
CA LYS A 29 4.95 -5.23 11.32
C LYS A 29 4.38 -6.26 10.32
N PRO A 30 3.05 -6.34 10.12
CA PRO A 30 2.47 -7.16 9.06
C PRO A 30 3.03 -6.83 7.67
N THR A 31 3.15 -5.55 7.32
CA THR A 31 3.68 -5.12 6.02
C THR A 31 5.14 -5.53 5.80
N LEU A 32 6.00 -5.40 6.83
CA LEU A 32 7.37 -5.92 6.76
C LEU A 32 7.42 -7.43 6.56
N THR A 33 6.54 -8.16 7.24
CA THR A 33 6.43 -9.61 7.07
C THR A 33 5.99 -9.96 5.65
N ALA A 34 5.09 -9.16 5.06
CA ALA A 34 4.64 -9.35 3.70
C ALA A 34 5.75 -9.13 2.68
N ALA A 35 6.51 -8.03 2.80
CA ALA A 35 7.67 -7.76 1.96
C ALA A 35 8.70 -8.89 2.02
N LEU A 36 9.04 -9.36 3.22
CA LEU A 36 10.01 -10.44 3.40
C LEU A 36 9.52 -11.75 2.78
N ARG A 37 8.24 -12.10 2.95
CA ARG A 37 7.69 -13.33 2.36
C ARG A 37 7.66 -13.27 0.84
N LEU A 38 7.28 -12.13 0.26
CA LEU A 38 7.28 -11.95 -1.19
C LEU A 38 8.70 -12.02 -1.74
N GLY A 39 9.64 -11.23 -1.19
CA GLY A 39 11.03 -11.22 -1.66
C GLY A 39 11.77 -12.55 -1.46
N ILE A 40 11.36 -13.40 -0.51
CA ILE A 40 11.89 -14.78 -0.38
C ILE A 40 11.26 -15.70 -1.42
N ALA A 41 9.96 -15.54 -1.71
CA ALA A 41 9.25 -16.37 -2.68
C ALA A 41 9.66 -16.05 -4.12
N ASP A 42 9.83 -14.77 -4.44
CA ASP A 42 10.25 -14.25 -5.73
C ASP A 42 11.12 -13.00 -5.55
N PRO A 43 12.46 -13.15 -5.53
CA PRO A 43 13.39 -12.02 -5.37
C PRO A 43 13.40 -11.04 -6.55
N GLU A 44 12.87 -11.43 -7.71
CA GLU A 44 12.82 -10.59 -8.91
C GLU A 44 11.58 -9.68 -8.92
N GLU A 45 10.68 -9.85 -7.94
CA GLU A 45 9.44 -9.11 -7.85
C GLU A 45 9.66 -7.63 -7.52
N SER A 46 9.11 -6.74 -8.34
CA SER A 46 9.22 -5.29 -8.15
C SER A 46 8.33 -4.78 -7.01
N ASP A 47 7.19 -5.42 -6.75
CA ASP A 47 6.29 -5.09 -5.63
C ASP A 47 7.03 -5.10 -4.28
N THR A 48 7.99 -6.02 -4.12
CA THR A 48 8.81 -6.09 -2.90
C THR A 48 9.49 -4.75 -2.62
N ASN A 49 9.98 -4.09 -3.66
CA ASN A 49 10.62 -2.78 -3.53
C ASN A 49 9.60 -1.66 -3.28
N ALA A 50 8.40 -1.72 -3.87
CA ALA A 50 7.32 -0.80 -3.56
C ALA A 50 6.95 -0.85 -2.07
N ILE A 51 6.79 -2.06 -1.51
CA ILE A 51 6.45 -2.25 -0.09
C ILE A 51 7.58 -1.77 0.83
N LEU A 52 8.84 -2.08 0.50
CA LEU A 52 10.00 -1.59 1.25
C LEU A 52 10.09 -0.05 1.19
N GLY A 53 9.79 0.55 0.04
CA GLY A 53 9.66 1.99 -0.11
C GLY A 53 8.57 2.58 0.78
N ALA A 54 7.40 1.95 0.83
CA ALA A 54 6.30 2.35 1.72
C ALA A 54 6.71 2.28 3.20
N LEU A 55 7.39 1.22 3.63
CA LEU A 55 7.92 1.09 4.98
C LEU A 55 8.95 2.18 5.31
N HIS A 56 9.85 2.49 4.37
CA HIS A 56 10.82 3.55 4.54
C HIS A 56 10.15 4.93 4.67
N HIS A 57 9.14 5.22 3.84
CA HIS A 57 8.37 6.45 3.94
C HIS A 57 7.58 6.56 5.24
N HIS A 58 6.92 5.48 5.65
CA HIS A 58 6.23 5.40 6.94
C HIS A 58 7.18 5.74 8.09
N ASP A 59 8.36 5.10 8.16
CA ASP A 59 9.31 5.31 9.25
C ASP A 59 9.81 6.76 9.28
N ARG A 60 10.12 7.34 8.11
CA ARG A 60 10.49 8.75 8.01
C ARG A 60 9.39 9.68 8.48
N LEU A 61 8.13 9.42 8.11
CA LEU A 61 7.02 10.25 8.57
C LEU A 61 6.86 10.16 10.08
N VAL A 62 6.97 8.95 10.65
CA VAL A 62 6.85 8.73 12.11
C VAL A 62 7.95 9.47 12.86
N GLU A 63 9.19 9.46 12.36
CA GLU A 63 10.30 10.21 12.94
C GLU A 63 10.09 11.73 12.91
N ASN A 64 9.40 12.25 11.90
CA ASN A 64 9.12 13.68 11.72
C ASN A 64 7.77 14.12 12.30
N ALA A 65 6.97 13.19 12.80
CA ALA A 65 5.64 13.46 13.34
C ALA A 65 5.72 14.39 14.54
N GLN A 66 4.78 15.34 14.63
CA GLN A 66 4.74 16.31 15.72
C GLN A 66 3.48 16.14 16.57
N GLY A 67 3.65 16.15 17.90
CA GLY A 67 2.53 16.12 18.83
C GLY A 67 1.71 14.83 18.73
N ASN A 68 0.48 14.95 18.25
CA ASN A 68 -0.50 13.85 18.17
C ASN A 68 -0.80 13.45 16.72
N ASP A 69 0.14 13.61 15.80
CA ASP A 69 -0.04 13.10 14.44
C ASP A 69 0.06 11.56 14.45
N GLU A 70 -0.84 10.90 13.72
CA GLU A 70 -0.90 9.45 13.63
C GLU A 70 -0.56 9.06 12.20
N ILE A 71 0.33 8.08 12.05
CA ILE A 71 0.76 7.58 10.76
C ILE A 71 0.56 6.08 10.78
N GLU A 72 -0.08 5.57 9.73
CA GLU A 72 -0.29 4.15 9.55
C GLU A 72 0.13 3.75 8.14
N ILE A 73 0.44 2.47 7.96
CA ILE A 73 0.76 1.89 6.66
C ILE A 73 -0.21 0.76 6.32
N ALA A 74 -0.68 0.75 5.08
CA ALA A 74 -1.48 -0.34 4.55
C ALA A 74 -0.99 -0.79 3.17
N LEU A 75 -1.15 -2.08 2.92
CA LEU A 75 -0.92 -2.70 1.62
C LEU A 75 -2.21 -3.37 1.15
N LEU A 76 -2.67 -2.98 -0.03
CA LEU A 76 -3.87 -3.52 -0.67
C LEU A 76 -3.47 -4.53 -1.73
N THR A 77 -4.29 -5.56 -1.90
CA THR A 77 -4.08 -6.63 -2.89
C THR A 77 -5.26 -6.71 -3.84
N GLY A 78 -4.98 -6.86 -5.12
CA GLY A 78 -5.97 -6.90 -6.18
C GLY A 78 -6.46 -8.31 -6.52
N ASP A 79 -6.57 -8.60 -7.82
CA ASP A 79 -6.94 -9.91 -8.36
C ASP A 79 -6.10 -10.17 -9.62
N VAL A 80 -5.63 -11.40 -9.79
CA VAL A 80 -4.80 -11.85 -10.93
C VAL A 80 -5.40 -11.58 -12.30
N ARG A 81 -6.73 -11.42 -12.38
CA ARG A 81 -7.42 -11.11 -13.63
C ARG A 81 -7.40 -9.63 -13.98
N VAL A 82 -6.87 -8.79 -13.09
CA VAL A 82 -6.83 -7.32 -13.15
C VAL A 82 -8.17 -6.69 -13.54
N GLY A 83 -8.19 -5.37 -13.79
CA GLY A 83 -9.39 -4.65 -14.22
C GLY A 83 -10.50 -4.62 -13.15
N PRO A 84 -11.80 -4.67 -13.53
CA PRO A 84 -12.90 -4.35 -12.62
C PRO A 84 -13.03 -5.22 -11.37
N ARG A 85 -12.43 -6.42 -11.37
CA ARG A 85 -12.39 -7.30 -10.20
C ARG A 85 -11.34 -6.85 -9.18
N SER A 86 -10.12 -6.61 -9.66
CA SER A 86 -9.03 -6.07 -8.85
C SER A 86 -9.41 -4.70 -8.29
N ASP A 87 -9.96 -3.83 -9.14
CA ASP A 87 -10.43 -2.50 -8.75
C ASP A 87 -11.48 -2.56 -7.62
N ARG A 88 -12.40 -3.53 -7.67
CA ARG A 88 -13.38 -3.76 -6.60
C ARG A 88 -12.75 -4.31 -5.33
N ALA A 89 -11.78 -5.21 -5.43
CA ALA A 89 -11.06 -5.73 -4.27
C ALA A 89 -10.31 -4.61 -3.55
N ILE A 90 -9.55 -3.80 -4.30
CA ILE A 90 -8.82 -2.64 -3.78
C ILE A 90 -9.79 -1.66 -3.11
N ALA A 91 -10.91 -1.35 -3.76
CA ALA A 91 -11.94 -0.47 -3.20
C ALA A 91 -12.48 -0.95 -1.85
N MET A 92 -12.85 -2.24 -1.74
CA MET A 92 -13.37 -2.81 -0.50
C MET A 92 -12.33 -2.85 0.62
N GLN A 93 -11.08 -3.20 0.28
CA GLN A 93 -9.99 -3.23 1.25
C GLN A 93 -9.64 -1.81 1.74
N LEU A 94 -9.67 -0.81 0.85
CA LEU A 94 -9.46 0.58 1.25
C LEU A 94 -10.59 1.09 2.15
N ASP A 95 -11.84 0.70 1.88
CA ASP A 95 -12.98 1.03 2.75
C ASP A 95 -12.79 0.47 4.18
N GLU A 96 -12.24 -0.75 4.31
CA GLU A 96 -11.88 -1.35 5.61
C GLU A 96 -10.77 -0.57 6.32
N VAL A 97 -9.68 -0.23 5.63
CA VAL A 97 -8.58 0.57 6.18
C VAL A 97 -9.06 1.95 6.66
N ILE A 98 -9.93 2.60 5.89
CA ILE A 98 -10.50 3.91 6.24
C ILE A 98 -11.40 3.80 7.47
N GLN A 99 -12.18 2.72 7.60
CA GLN A 99 -13.01 2.50 8.78
C GLN A 99 -12.19 2.32 10.05
N GLU A 100 -11.05 1.62 9.96
CA GLU A 100 -10.18 1.35 11.11
C GLU A 100 -9.34 2.57 11.52
N PHE A 101 -8.70 3.24 10.56
CA PHE A 101 -7.72 4.30 10.84
C PHE A 101 -8.28 5.73 10.70
N GLN A 102 -9.28 5.94 9.84
CA GLN A 102 -9.86 7.25 9.51
C GLN A 102 -8.80 8.30 9.08
N PRO A 103 -8.08 8.06 7.97
CA PRO A 103 -7.03 8.98 7.51
C PRO A 103 -7.61 10.30 6.98
N ASP A 104 -6.91 11.41 7.27
CA ASP A 104 -7.15 12.72 6.67
C ASP A 104 -6.51 12.82 5.28
N SER A 105 -5.35 12.18 5.11
CA SER A 105 -4.65 12.11 3.84
C SER A 105 -3.88 10.80 3.66
N ALA A 106 -3.52 10.54 2.40
CA ALA A 106 -2.73 9.37 2.02
C ALA A 106 -1.53 9.76 1.15
N VAL A 107 -0.46 8.97 1.28
CA VAL A 107 0.70 8.95 0.39
C VAL A 107 0.70 7.60 -0.31
N LEU A 108 0.56 7.60 -1.63
CA LEU A 108 0.62 6.37 -2.42
C LEU A 108 2.07 6.09 -2.80
N VAL A 109 2.55 4.87 -2.56
CA VAL A 109 3.86 4.39 -2.98
C VAL A 109 3.67 3.23 -3.95
N THR A 110 4.25 3.38 -5.14
CA THR A 110 4.11 2.46 -6.29
C THR A 110 5.46 2.27 -6.97
N ASP A 111 5.69 1.14 -7.62
CA ASP A 111 6.85 0.91 -8.50
C ASP A 111 6.53 1.14 -10.00
N GLY A 112 5.25 1.20 -10.37
CA GLY A 112 4.81 1.00 -11.75
C GLY A 112 3.57 1.79 -12.16
N ALA A 113 3.37 1.92 -13.47
CA ALA A 113 2.20 2.56 -14.04
C ALA A 113 0.91 1.73 -13.85
N ASP A 114 1.04 0.42 -13.67
CA ASP A 114 -0.10 -0.48 -13.51
C ASP A 114 -0.83 -0.28 -12.18
N ASP A 115 -0.09 0.01 -11.11
CA ASP A 115 -0.68 0.37 -9.81
C ASP A 115 -1.18 1.81 -9.76
N GLU A 116 -0.59 2.72 -10.54
CA GLU A 116 -1.11 4.10 -10.70
C GLU A 116 -2.54 4.08 -11.27
N ALA A 117 -2.95 3.03 -11.98
CA ALA A 117 -4.33 2.87 -12.45
C ALA A 117 -5.35 2.69 -11.31
N SER A 118 -4.90 2.36 -10.09
CA SER A 118 -5.75 2.33 -8.89
C SER A 118 -5.99 3.72 -8.28
N LEU A 119 -5.23 4.74 -8.71
CA LEU A 119 -5.30 6.10 -8.16
C LEU A 119 -6.71 6.72 -8.20
N PRO A 120 -7.53 6.58 -9.26
CA PRO A 120 -8.92 7.08 -9.26
C PRO A 120 -9.78 6.45 -8.16
N ILE A 121 -9.53 5.19 -7.81
CA ILE A 121 -10.26 4.47 -6.77
C ILE A 121 -9.85 5.00 -5.40
N ILE A 122 -8.55 5.18 -5.19
CA ILE A 122 -7.99 5.70 -3.94
C ILE A 122 -8.45 7.14 -3.70
N THR A 123 -8.27 8.01 -4.70
CA THR A 123 -8.62 9.44 -4.62
C THR A 123 -10.12 9.70 -4.45
N SER A 124 -10.97 8.73 -4.83
CA SER A 124 -12.42 8.79 -4.57
C SER A 124 -12.81 8.60 -3.10
N ARG A 125 -11.91 8.06 -2.27
CA ARG A 125 -12.17 7.68 -0.86
C ARG A 125 -11.33 8.46 0.14
N VAL A 126 -10.08 8.74 -0.20
CA VAL A 126 -9.13 9.47 0.64
C VAL A 126 -8.38 10.48 -0.20
N ARG A 127 -8.08 11.65 0.40
CA ARG A 127 -7.26 12.66 -0.25
C ARG A 127 -5.82 12.15 -0.38
N VAL A 128 -5.32 12.03 -1.61
CA VAL A 128 -3.92 11.68 -1.86
C VAL A 128 -3.09 12.97 -1.97
N ASP A 129 -2.17 13.19 -1.04
CA ASP A 129 -1.32 14.38 -1.03
C ASP A 129 -0.10 14.22 -1.94
N HIS A 130 0.41 12.99 -2.07
CA HIS A 130 1.62 12.70 -2.84
C HIS A 130 1.61 11.26 -3.38
N VAL A 131 2.23 11.08 -4.54
CA VAL A 131 2.51 9.77 -5.13
C VAL A 131 4.03 9.63 -5.26
N GLU A 132 4.60 8.67 -4.55
CA GLU A 132 6.01 8.32 -4.61
C GLU A 132 6.21 7.13 -5.54
N LYS A 133 7.18 7.25 -6.44
CA LYS A 133 7.54 6.16 -7.36
C LYS A 133 8.89 5.54 -6.99
N VAL A 134 8.87 4.26 -6.68
CA VAL A 134 10.07 3.47 -6.41
C VAL A 134 10.60 2.89 -7.72
N ILE A 135 11.73 3.40 -8.19
CA ILE A 135 12.36 2.92 -9.43
C ILE A 135 13.57 2.06 -9.07
N VAL A 136 13.46 0.76 -9.35
CA VAL A 136 14.57 -0.19 -9.24
C VAL A 136 15.45 -0.08 -10.50
N ARG A 137 16.78 -0.02 -10.33
CA ARG A 137 17.77 0.17 -11.41
C ARG A 137 18.83 -0.92 -11.39
#